data_AF-A0AA41V6L5-F1
#
_entry.id   AF-A0AA41V6L5-F1
#
_cell.length_a   1.000
_cell.length_b   1.000
_cell.length_c   1.000
_cell.angle_alpha   90.00
_cell.angle_beta   90.00
_cell.angle_gamma   90.00
#
_symmetry.space_group_name_H-M   'P 1'
#
loop_
_entity.id
_entity.type
_entity.pdbx_description
1 polymer ?
#
loop_
_entity_poly.entity_id
_entity_poly.type
_entity_poly.pdbx_seq_one_letter_code
_entity_poly.pdbx_strand_id
1 'polypeptide(L)'
;MDLQRKVGRFAGRVAAVFTREDQFPYYDAIIHDYKEDLEKYPMHTPKEVMKDCVLKLCRAFVHSKDMKDVKEGIQTLQDVHKGVVSPLQLRETLYLLAVGYYRDGDYTSSLSYLDLCLEIAPHFNQALTHEEKIRIGSLVSHWGRSPILS
;
A
#
# COMPACT_ATOMS: atom_id res chain seq x y z
N MET A 1 21.56 -29.39 20.88
CA MET A 1 20.78 -29.23 19.64
C MET A 1 20.76 -27.75 19.30
N ASP A 2 21.76 -27.32 18.53
CA ASP A 2 21.74 -26.06 17.79
C ASP A 2 20.72 -26.14 16.65
N LEU A 3 19.93 -25.08 16.43
CA LEU A 3 20.01 -24.32 15.17
C LEU A 3 19.32 -22.96 15.29
N GLN A 4 20.13 -21.92 15.11
CA GLN A 4 19.71 -20.55 14.81
C GLN A 4 18.78 -20.49 13.60
N ARG A 5 17.76 -19.63 13.66
CA ARG A 5 17.40 -18.84 12.48
C ARG A 5 17.11 -17.39 12.87
N LYS A 6 18.01 -16.55 12.39
CA LYS A 6 18.16 -15.12 12.62
C LYS A 6 17.61 -14.39 11.39
N VAL A 7 16.53 -13.62 11.51
CA VAL A 7 16.10 -12.54 10.60
C VAL A 7 15.11 -11.69 11.41
N GLY A 8 15.16 -10.37 11.53
CA GLY A 8 16.07 -9.37 11.00
C GLY A 8 15.96 -8.13 11.90
N ARG A 9 17.14 -7.62 12.28
CA ARG A 9 17.32 -6.39 13.05
C ARG A 9 17.37 -5.24 12.05
N PHE A 10 16.24 -4.57 11.78
CA PHE A 10 16.22 -3.30 11.03
C PHE A 10 14.98 -2.42 11.33
N ALA A 11 14.38 -2.57 12.52
CA ALA A 11 13.20 -1.79 12.94
C ALA A 11 13.55 -0.74 14.01
N GLY A 12 14.67 -0.04 13.86
CA GLY A 12 15.14 0.93 14.83
C GLY A 12 15.61 2.23 14.19
N ARG A 13 14.85 3.31 14.41
CA ARG A 13 15.24 4.74 14.32
C ARG A 13 15.03 5.50 13.00
N VAL A 14 13.81 5.45 12.47
CA VAL A 14 13.21 6.60 11.72
C VAL A 14 11.77 6.82 12.21
N ALA A 15 11.62 7.02 13.51
CA ALA A 15 10.36 7.41 14.14
C ALA A 15 10.53 8.84 14.68
N ALA A 16 10.11 9.86 13.90
CA ALA A 16 9.73 11.20 14.40
C ALA A 16 9.43 12.28 13.32
N VAL A 17 9.31 11.98 12.01
CA VAL A 17 9.09 13.06 11.00
C VAL A 17 7.99 12.79 9.95
N PHE A 18 7.12 11.79 10.11
CA PHE A 18 6.12 11.46 9.07
C PHE A 18 4.65 11.39 9.52
N THR A 19 4.29 11.99 10.65
CA THR A 19 2.89 12.01 11.13
C THR A 19 2.20 13.35 10.87
N ARG A 20 1.83 13.62 9.61
CA ARG A 20 0.85 14.62 9.13
C ARG A 20 0.85 14.44 7.61
N GLU A 21 -0.15 13.92 6.91
CA GLU A 21 -1.60 13.86 7.08
C GLU A 21 -2.11 12.47 6.66
N ASP A 22 -2.74 11.74 7.57
CA ASP A 22 -3.73 10.66 7.37
C ASP A 22 -3.79 9.88 8.69
N GLN A 23 -4.39 10.51 9.70
CA GLN A 23 -4.60 9.87 10.99
C GLN A 23 -5.79 8.91 10.87
N PHE A 24 -5.62 7.82 10.12
CA PHE A 24 -6.53 6.69 10.20
C PHE A 24 -6.21 5.89 11.47
N PRO A 25 -7.22 5.54 12.29
CA PRO A 25 -7.03 4.69 13.45
C PRO A 25 -6.50 3.31 13.05
N TYR A 26 -6.07 2.51 14.03
CA TYR A 26 -5.50 1.17 13.83
C TYR A 26 -6.27 0.33 12.80
N TYR A 27 -5.59 -0.03 11.70
CA TYR A 27 -6.17 -0.71 10.55
C TYR A 27 -6.86 -2.03 10.89
N ASP A 28 -6.37 -2.77 11.89
CA ASP A 28 -6.91 -4.09 12.25
C ASP A 28 -8.35 -4.04 12.77
N ALA A 29 -8.72 -3.03 13.57
CA ALA A 29 -10.09 -2.85 14.06
C ALA A 29 -11.04 -2.46 12.94
N ILE A 30 -10.56 -1.60 12.03
CA ILE A 30 -11.33 -1.10 10.88
C ILE A 30 -11.56 -2.21 9.83
N ILE A 31 -10.61 -3.14 9.66
CA ILE A 31 -10.76 -4.29 8.78
C ILE A 31 -11.94 -5.16 9.23
N HIS A 32 -12.07 -5.41 10.54
CA HIS A 32 -13.19 -6.17 11.08
C HIS A 32 -14.53 -5.48 10.76
N ASP A 33 -14.64 -4.19 11.07
CA ASP A 33 -15.85 -3.41 10.83
C ASP A 33 -16.25 -3.40 9.34
N TYR A 34 -15.28 -3.21 8.43
CA TYR A 34 -15.57 -3.24 6.99
C TYR A 34 -15.94 -4.62 6.46
N LYS A 35 -15.36 -5.70 7.00
CA LYS A 35 -15.75 -7.07 6.64
C LYS A 35 -17.19 -7.34 7.06
N GLU A 36 -17.54 -6.96 8.29
CA GLU A 36 -18.88 -7.13 8.82
C GLU A 36 -19.91 -6.26 8.05
N ASP A 37 -19.56 -5.03 7.71
CA ASP A 37 -20.40 -4.15 6.87
C ASP A 37 -20.60 -4.73 5.46
N LEU A 38 -19.57 -5.37 4.88
CA LEU A 38 -19.67 -6.03 3.58
C LEU A 38 -20.63 -7.22 3.60
N GLU A 39 -20.60 -8.01 4.68
CA GLU A 39 -21.53 -9.14 4.89
C GLU A 39 -22.97 -8.67 5.12
N LYS A 40 -23.17 -7.47 5.65
CA LYS A 40 -24.49 -6.90 5.97
C LYS A 40 -25.15 -6.17 4.80
N TYR A 41 -24.49 -5.99 3.64
CA TYR A 41 -25.10 -5.26 2.53
C TYR A 41 -26.31 -6.02 1.95
N PRO A 42 -27.48 -5.36 1.83
CA PRO A 42 -28.63 -5.96 1.18
C PRO A 42 -28.33 -6.27 -0.29
N MET A 43 -28.94 -7.32 -0.85
CA MET A 43 -28.74 -7.76 -2.25
C MET A 43 -28.90 -6.65 -3.33
N HIS A 44 -29.57 -5.55 -2.99
CA HIS A 44 -29.84 -4.42 -3.89
C HIS A 44 -28.89 -3.23 -3.71
N THR A 45 -27.80 -3.36 -2.96
CA THR A 45 -26.84 -2.27 -2.81
C THR A 45 -26.25 -1.86 -4.17
N PRO A 46 -26.20 -0.55 -4.50
CA PRO A 46 -25.61 -0.08 -5.74
C PRO A 46 -24.15 -0.53 -5.87
N LYS A 47 -23.76 -1.00 -7.06
CA LYS A 47 -22.40 -1.50 -7.33
C LYS A 47 -21.31 -0.46 -7.04
N GLU A 48 -21.62 0.82 -7.15
CA GLU A 48 -20.68 1.91 -6.85
C GLU A 48 -20.40 2.04 -5.35
N VAL A 49 -21.44 1.94 -4.51
CA VAL A 49 -21.30 1.94 -3.05
C VAL A 49 -20.46 0.76 -2.57
N MET A 50 -20.67 -0.41 -3.17
CA MET A 50 -19.85 -1.59 -2.89
C MET A 50 -18.38 -1.39 -3.30
N LYS A 51 -18.10 -0.73 -4.44
CA LYS A 51 -16.74 -0.42 -4.88
C LYS A 51 -16.02 0.52 -3.92
N ASP A 52 -16.68 1.57 -3.44
CA ASP A 52 -16.07 2.50 -2.48
C ASP A 52 -15.77 1.83 -1.13
N CYS A 53 -16.65 0.95 -0.65
CA CYS A 53 -16.40 0.19 0.57
C CYS A 53 -15.28 -0.84 0.39
N VAL A 54 -15.21 -1.50 -0.76
CA VAL A 54 -14.09 -2.39 -1.11
C VAL A 54 -12.78 -1.62 -1.16
N LEU A 55 -12.75 -0.40 -1.73
CA LEU A 55 -11.54 0.43 -1.74
C LEU A 55 -11.09 0.82 -0.33
N LYS A 56 -12.03 1.16 0.57
CA LYS A 56 -11.72 1.44 1.99
C LYS A 56 -11.15 0.22 2.70
N LEU A 57 -11.73 -0.96 2.49
CA LEU A 57 -11.20 -2.22 3.03
C LEU A 57 -9.81 -2.52 2.45
N CYS A 58 -9.62 -2.39 1.14
CA CYS A 58 -8.33 -2.61 0.49
C CYS A 58 -7.26 -1.65 1.02
N ARG A 59 -7.63 -0.39 1.27
CA ARG A 59 -6.74 0.58 1.93
C ARG A 59 -6.33 0.08 3.31
N ALA A 60 -7.27 -0.39 4.11
CA ALA A 60 -6.94 -0.94 5.43
C ALA A 60 -6.01 -2.17 5.33
N PHE A 61 -6.27 -3.07 4.39
CA PHE A 61 -5.44 -4.24 4.12
C PHE A 61 -4.01 -3.90 3.71
N VAL A 62 -3.81 -3.02 2.73
CA VAL A 62 -2.47 -2.62 2.30
C VAL A 62 -1.74 -1.82 3.38
N HIS A 63 -2.40 -1.42 4.47
CA HIS A 63 -1.77 -0.81 5.64
C HIS A 63 -1.73 -1.72 6.90
N SER A 64 -2.26 -2.95 6.85
CA SER A 64 -2.20 -3.96 7.93
C SER A 64 -0.79 -4.49 8.19
N LYS A 65 -0.43 -4.81 9.44
CA LYS A 65 0.89 -5.40 9.75
C LYS A 65 1.05 -6.84 9.27
N ASP A 66 -0.05 -7.55 9.01
CA ASP A 66 -0.02 -8.92 8.49
C ASP A 66 0.21 -8.91 6.97
N MET A 67 1.18 -9.70 6.52
CA MET A 67 1.44 -9.88 5.08
C MET A 67 0.30 -10.60 4.35
N LYS A 68 -0.52 -11.40 5.05
CA LYS A 68 -1.69 -12.05 4.47
C LYS A 68 -2.71 -11.02 4.01
N ASP A 69 -3.02 -10.06 4.89
CA ASP A 69 -3.91 -8.94 4.62
C ASP A 69 -3.40 -8.10 3.45
N VAL A 70 -2.10 -7.78 3.44
CA VAL A 70 -1.49 -7.01 2.34
C VAL A 70 -1.68 -7.72 1.00
N LYS A 71 -1.45 -9.04 0.94
CA LYS A 71 -1.63 -9.83 -0.29
C LYS A 71 -3.09 -9.94 -0.71
N GLU A 72 -4.01 -10.12 0.24
CA GLU A 72 -5.45 -10.11 -0.02
C GLU A 72 -5.91 -8.76 -0.59
N GLY A 73 -5.40 -7.66 -0.03
CA GLY A 73 -5.64 -6.31 -0.53
C GLY A 73 -5.15 -6.11 -1.96
N ILE A 74 -3.93 -6.55 -2.28
CA ILE A 74 -3.36 -6.48 -3.64
C ILE A 74 -4.24 -7.26 -4.63
N GLN A 75 -4.57 -8.50 -4.31
CA GLN A 75 -5.39 -9.35 -5.18
C GLN A 75 -6.76 -8.72 -5.46
N THR A 76 -7.42 -8.22 -4.41
CA THR A 76 -8.72 -7.56 -4.52
C THR A 76 -8.62 -6.28 -5.35
N LEU A 77 -7.59 -5.45 -5.14
CA LEU A 77 -7.37 -4.22 -5.91
C LEU A 77 -7.12 -4.50 -7.40
N GLN A 78 -6.41 -5.58 -7.75
CA GLN A 78 -6.23 -5.99 -9.14
C GLN A 78 -7.55 -6.34 -9.82
N ASP A 79 -8.49 -6.95 -9.10
CA ASP A 79 -9.82 -7.27 -9.63
C ASP A 79 -10.71 -6.04 -9.74
N VAL A 80 -10.65 -5.14 -8.74
CA VAL A 80 -11.32 -3.84 -8.81
C VAL A 80 -10.83 -3.05 -10.03
N HIS A 81 -9.52 -2.98 -10.24
CA HIS A 81 -8.88 -2.22 -11.32
C HIS A 81 -9.45 -2.55 -12.71
N LYS A 82 -9.73 -3.83 -13.00
CA LYS A 82 -10.31 -4.29 -14.28
C LYS A 82 -11.70 -3.70 -14.57
N GLY A 83 -12.42 -3.28 -13.53
CA GLY A 83 -13.81 -2.80 -13.62
C GLY A 83 -14.00 -1.33 -13.24
N VAL A 84 -12.91 -0.57 -13.08
CA VAL A 84 -12.99 0.85 -12.76
C VAL A 84 -13.25 1.68 -14.02
N VAL A 85 -14.26 2.55 -13.94
CA VAL A 85 -14.66 3.45 -15.03
C VAL A 85 -14.44 4.93 -14.68
N SER A 86 -14.33 5.26 -13.39
CA SER A 86 -14.11 6.62 -12.93
C SER A 86 -12.60 6.92 -12.81
N PRO A 87 -12.10 8.02 -13.42
CA PRO A 87 -10.69 8.42 -13.29
C PRO A 87 -10.25 8.62 -11.83
N LEU A 88 -11.16 9.08 -10.97
CA LEU A 88 -10.87 9.29 -9.55
C LEU A 88 -10.64 7.96 -8.82
N GLN A 89 -11.54 6.99 -9.03
CA GLN A 89 -11.39 5.65 -8.47
C GLN A 89 -10.19 4.93 -9.07
N LEU A 90 -9.87 5.17 -10.35
CA LEU A 90 -8.73 4.56 -11.02
C LEU A 90 -7.43 5.03 -10.41
N ARG A 91 -7.28 6.35 -10.23
CA ARG A 91 -6.14 6.95 -9.54
C ARG A 91 -5.96 6.35 -8.13
N GLU A 92 -7.04 6.28 -7.35
CA GLU A 92 -6.98 5.73 -5.99
C GLU A 92 -6.61 4.24 -5.97
N THR A 93 -7.19 3.43 -6.86
CA THR A 93 -6.87 2.00 -7.00
C THR A 93 -5.40 1.78 -7.34
N LEU A 94 -4.86 2.55 -8.30
CA LEU A 94 -3.45 2.48 -8.70
C LEU A 94 -2.52 2.86 -7.54
N TYR A 95 -2.86 3.90 -6.80
CA TYR A 95 -2.08 4.30 -5.63
C TYR A 95 -2.08 3.23 -4.53
N LEU A 96 -3.22 2.63 -4.22
CA LEU A 96 -3.30 1.57 -3.22
C LEU A 96 -2.55 0.30 -3.68
N LEU A 97 -2.56 -0.03 -4.97
CA LEU A 97 -1.71 -1.09 -5.52
C LEU A 97 -0.23 -0.78 -5.30
N ALA A 98 0.20 0.44 -5.58
CA ALA A 98 1.58 0.85 -5.34
C ALA A 98 1.99 0.68 -3.88
N VAL A 99 1.13 1.08 -2.93
CA VAL A 99 1.35 0.89 -1.49
C VAL A 99 1.43 -0.59 -1.13
N GLY A 100 0.53 -1.42 -1.67
CA GLY A 100 0.54 -2.87 -1.46
C GLY A 100 1.85 -3.50 -1.90
N TYR A 101 2.28 -3.26 -3.14
CA TYR A 101 3.52 -3.78 -3.69
C TYR A 101 4.77 -3.28 -2.97
N TYR A 102 4.78 -2.01 -2.54
CA TYR A 102 5.86 -1.46 -1.72
C TYR A 102 6.04 -2.28 -0.44
N ARG A 103 4.95 -2.68 0.20
CA ARG A 103 4.97 -3.45 1.44
C ARG A 103 5.26 -4.93 1.26
N ASP A 104 4.87 -5.51 0.14
CA ASP A 104 5.29 -6.86 -0.26
C ASP A 104 6.78 -6.91 -0.67
N GLY A 105 7.41 -5.74 -0.85
CA GLY A 105 8.84 -5.60 -1.18
C GLY A 105 9.12 -5.58 -2.68
N ASP A 106 8.09 -5.57 -3.53
CA ASP A 106 8.21 -5.40 -4.98
C ASP A 106 8.17 -3.92 -5.34
N TYR A 107 9.30 -3.25 -5.17
CA TYR A 107 9.45 -1.83 -5.47
C TYR A 107 9.31 -1.52 -6.97
N THR A 108 9.56 -2.49 -7.85
CA THR A 108 9.47 -2.30 -9.31
C THR A 108 8.01 -2.17 -9.72
N SER A 109 7.17 -3.10 -9.26
CA SER A 109 5.73 -3.03 -9.47
C SER A 109 5.14 -1.78 -8.79
N SER A 110 5.60 -1.47 -7.57
CA SER A 110 5.17 -0.26 -6.86
C SER A 110 5.41 1.03 -7.67
N LEU A 111 6.62 1.22 -8.20
CA LEU A 111 6.95 2.37 -9.05
C LEU A 111 6.12 2.40 -10.33
N SER A 112 5.94 1.26 -10.99
CA SER A 112 5.14 1.17 -12.22
C SER A 112 3.69 1.62 -12.00
N TYR A 113 3.09 1.27 -10.87
CA TYR A 113 1.75 1.74 -10.51
C TYR A 113 1.70 3.22 -10.09
N LEU A 114 2.78 3.76 -9.50
CA LEU A 114 2.90 5.19 -9.21
C LEU A 114 3.00 6.02 -10.48
N ASP A 115 3.78 5.56 -11.46
CA ASP A 115 3.90 6.23 -12.76
C ASP A 115 2.52 6.35 -13.43
N LEU A 116 1.77 5.24 -13.51
CA LEU A 116 0.39 5.24 -14.04
C LEU A 116 -0.56 6.15 -13.23
N CYS A 117 -0.40 6.19 -11.90
CA CYS A 117 -1.20 7.06 -11.04
C CYS A 117 -0.93 8.55 -11.34
N LEU A 118 0.34 8.91 -11.56
CA LEU A 118 0.78 10.28 -11.85
C LEU A 118 0.48 10.70 -13.29
N GLU A 119 0.42 9.77 -14.25
CA GLU A 119 -0.09 10.04 -15.60
C GLU A 119 -1.55 10.53 -15.57
N ILE A 120 -2.37 9.94 -14.68
CA ILE A 120 -3.78 10.34 -14.51
C ILE A 120 -3.91 11.61 -13.67
N ALA A 121 -3.08 11.74 -12.62
CA ALA A 121 -3.14 12.86 -11.69
C ALA A 121 -1.72 13.36 -11.31
N PRO A 122 -1.13 14.25 -12.13
CA PRO A 122 0.26 14.70 -11.96
C PRO A 122 0.55 15.42 -10.64
N HIS A 123 -0.48 16.00 -10.02
CA HIS A 123 -0.37 16.77 -8.76
C HIS A 123 -0.79 15.96 -7.54
N PHE A 124 -0.79 14.62 -7.62
CA PHE A 124 -1.17 13.79 -6.52
C PHE A 124 -0.02 13.64 -5.50
N ASN A 125 0.01 14.55 -4.53
CA ASN A 125 1.08 14.67 -3.53
C ASN A 125 1.43 13.36 -2.80
N GLN A 126 0.43 12.52 -2.53
CA GLN A 126 0.67 11.23 -1.87
C GLN A 126 1.54 10.30 -2.74
N ALA A 127 1.25 10.21 -4.05
CA ALA A 127 2.04 9.41 -4.98
C ALA A 127 3.44 9.98 -5.19
N LEU A 128 3.57 11.30 -5.38
CA LEU A 128 4.88 11.97 -5.52
C LEU A 128 5.78 11.71 -4.30
N THR A 129 5.22 11.89 -3.10
CA THR A 129 5.95 11.64 -1.84
C THR A 129 6.33 10.17 -1.70
N HIS A 130 5.46 9.25 -2.16
CA HIS A 130 5.73 7.82 -2.08
C HIS A 130 6.86 7.40 -3.03
N GLU A 131 6.82 7.90 -4.26
CA GLU A 131 7.84 7.68 -5.28
C GLU A 131 9.21 8.19 -4.83
N GLU A 132 9.26 9.42 -4.31
CA GLU A 132 10.49 10.03 -3.80
C GLU A 132 11.14 9.17 -2.71
N LYS A 133 10.33 8.64 -1.77
CA LYS A 133 10.82 7.74 -0.72
C LYS A 133 11.49 6.49 -1.28
N ILE A 134 10.88 5.87 -2.30
CA ILE A 134 11.43 4.66 -2.94
C ILE A 134 12.76 4.99 -3.64
N ARG A 135 12.79 6.07 -4.43
CA ARG A 135 13.98 6.49 -5.18
C ARG A 135 15.13 6.87 -4.26
N ILE A 136 14.89 7.66 -3.21
CA ILE A 136 15.90 8.02 -2.22
C ILE A 136 16.41 6.78 -1.48
N GLY A 137 15.52 5.87 -1.07
CA GLY A 137 15.90 4.61 -0.43
C GLY A 137 16.83 3.76 -1.30
N SER A 138 16.55 3.69 -2.62
CA SER A 138 17.39 3.00 -3.59
C SER A 138 18.79 3.62 -3.69
N LEU A 139 18.89 4.95 -3.74
CA LEU A 139 20.17 5.66 -3.77
C LEU A 139 21.01 5.39 -2.52
N VAL A 140 20.44 5.53 -1.32
CA VAL A 140 21.17 5.29 -0.06
C VAL A 140 21.69 3.85 0.03
N SER A 141 20.94 2.88 -0.50
CA SER A 141 21.38 1.47 -0.55
C SER A 141 22.59 1.22 -1.45
N HIS A 142 22.79 2.04 -2.49
CA HIS A 142 23.96 2.02 -3.36
C HIS A 142 25.19 2.66 -2.69
N TRP A 143 25.04 3.78 -2.00
CA TRP A 143 26.15 4.47 -1.33
C TRP A 143 26.69 3.72 -0.09
N GLY A 144 25.85 2.90 0.55
CA GLY A 144 26.24 2.05 1.69
C GLY A 144 27.07 0.81 1.35
N ARG A 145 27.32 0.53 0.06
CA ARG A 145 28.17 -0.60 -0.41
C ARG A 145 29.49 -0.13 -1.02
N SER A 146 30.11 0.91 -0.46
CA SER A 146 31.51 1.18 -0.78
C SER A 146 32.38 0.08 -0.13
N PRO A 147 33.10 -0.76 -0.88
CA PRO A 147 34.06 -1.67 -0.29
C PRO A 147 35.22 -0.81 0.20
N ILE A 148 35.41 -0.77 1.52
CA ILE A 148 36.65 -0.25 2.10
C ILE A 148 37.73 -1.25 1.67
N LEU A 149 38.42 -0.93 0.57
CA LEU A 149 39.62 -1.64 0.13
C LEU A 149 40.62 -1.59 1.28
N SER A 150 41.02 -2.78 1.72
CA SER A 150 42.03 -3.03 2.75
C SER A 150 43.43 -2.82 2.20
#